data_AF-A0A9P8SHI2-F1
#
_entry.id   AF-A0A9P8SHI2-F1
#
_cell.length_a   1.000
_cell.length_b   1.000
_cell.length_c   1.000
_cell.angle_alpha   90.00
_cell.angle_beta   90.00
_cell.angle_gamma   90.00
#
_symmetry.space_group_name_H-M   'P 1'
#
loop_
_entity.id
_entity.type
_entity.pdbx_description
1 polymer ?
#
loop_
_entity_poly.entity_id
_entity_poly.type
_entity_poly.pdbx_seq_one_letter_code
_entity_poly.pdbx_strand_id
1 'polypeptide(L)'
;MRLALWGCFVSTCLVAAVAPGSSPEAILSAPPGRAAANDGRGEAKPADAAERISDKIAALPADDEYYSLELVPPQSETSLAKLRQRIDSAKQDGRLLFVSVTWRIGNTTPEQSLEFAELCQRELGVTALLHMSGTNMSTQEMDRTLEDVRARGIRNIFAVRGNRLPGAENSAVPQAFPWAVDLVRHIREKHGDYFCIGVAAYPEGHFNASDARSQSLEHDLPFLAKKVEAGADFVISQLFFNGSAYDSFETRLREYSNAFATIPILPGILPIQSKSSVEFGARLAHATVPDDLISRLDKFEGNKDKVRDEGANAVSELVQQVRATQCRHGGPRGYHFFNANEGKSVSLILDKSNIVPGPGRCSNQGALFGCRSTDSAAT
;
A
#
# COMPACT_ATOMS: atom_id res chain seq x y z
N MET A 1 -23.14 -18.77 -14.08
CA MET A 1 -23.22 -18.58 -12.61
C MET A 1 -21.86 -18.83 -11.95
N ARG A 2 -20.89 -17.93 -12.12
CA ARG A 2 -19.62 -17.89 -11.34
C ARG A 2 -19.21 -16.42 -11.23
N LEU A 3 -19.98 -15.66 -10.47
CA LEU A 3 -19.79 -14.23 -10.17
C LEU A 3 -20.25 -14.04 -8.73
N ALA A 4 -19.40 -14.38 -7.78
CA ALA A 4 -19.57 -14.03 -6.38
C ALA A 4 -18.19 -14.09 -5.71
N LEU A 5 -17.91 -13.11 -4.86
CA LEU A 5 -16.89 -13.12 -3.80
C LEU A 5 -15.47 -12.70 -4.19
N TRP A 6 -15.31 -11.46 -4.66
CA TRP A 6 -14.02 -10.76 -4.59
C TRP A 6 -14.28 -9.41 -3.91
N GLY A 7 -13.99 -9.35 -2.61
CA GLY A 7 -14.06 -8.11 -1.82
C GLY A 7 -12.72 -7.87 -1.14
N CYS A 8 -12.22 -6.65 -1.28
CA CYS A 8 -11.11 -6.03 -0.55
C CYS A 8 -9.65 -6.31 -0.96
N PHE A 9 -9.00 -5.18 -1.28
CA PHE A 9 -7.64 -4.87 -1.74
C PHE A 9 -7.31 -5.17 -3.21
N VAL A 10 -6.98 -4.07 -3.90
CA VAL A 10 -7.06 -3.89 -5.35
C VAL A 10 -6.01 -4.69 -6.12
N SER A 11 -4.92 -5.07 -5.45
CA SER A 11 -3.83 -5.80 -6.08
C SER A 11 -4.20 -7.16 -6.65
N THR A 12 -5.19 -7.89 -6.09
CA THR A 12 -5.47 -9.27 -6.54
C THR A 12 -5.99 -9.35 -7.97
N CYS A 13 -6.53 -8.26 -8.51
CA CYS A 13 -7.13 -8.27 -9.83
C CYS A 13 -6.52 -7.29 -10.82
N LEU A 14 -5.80 -6.27 -10.37
CA LEU A 14 -5.10 -5.38 -11.30
C LEU A 14 -4.11 -6.19 -12.15
N VAL A 15 -3.49 -7.23 -11.57
CA VAL A 15 -2.65 -8.20 -12.28
C VAL A 15 -3.40 -8.93 -13.41
N ALA A 16 -4.69 -9.23 -13.21
CA ALA A 16 -5.52 -9.92 -14.21
C ALA A 16 -5.99 -9.01 -15.36
N ALA A 17 -6.07 -7.69 -15.14
CA ALA A 17 -6.44 -6.73 -16.18
C ALA A 17 -5.30 -6.42 -17.19
N VAL A 18 -4.06 -6.85 -16.89
CA VAL A 18 -2.84 -6.49 -17.65
C VAL A 18 -2.29 -7.64 -18.51
N ALA A 19 -2.70 -8.89 -18.29
CA ALA A 19 -2.20 -10.04 -19.05
C ALA A 19 -3.28 -10.68 -19.96
N PRO A 20 -3.08 -10.73 -21.30
CA PRO A 20 -3.94 -11.53 -22.16
C PRO A 20 -3.51 -13.00 -22.11
N GLY A 21 -4.45 -13.88 -21.74
CA GLY A 21 -4.50 -15.27 -22.17
C GLY A 21 -3.52 -16.26 -21.52
N SER A 22 -4.01 -17.06 -20.57
CA SER A 22 -3.82 -18.52 -20.57
C SER A 22 -4.73 -19.16 -19.50
N SER A 23 -5.42 -20.23 -19.91
CA SER A 23 -6.35 -21.03 -19.10
C SER A 23 -5.61 -21.98 -18.14
N PRO A 24 -6.16 -22.31 -16.96
CA PRO A 24 -5.48 -23.17 -16.00
C PRO A 24 -6.01 -24.62 -16.03
N GLU A 25 -5.16 -25.61 -16.27
CA GLU A 25 -5.36 -26.99 -15.77
C GLU A 25 -4.02 -27.68 -15.46
N ALA A 26 -3.96 -28.27 -14.26
CA ALA A 26 -3.06 -29.31 -13.73
C ALA A 26 -1.52 -29.03 -13.73
N ILE A 27 -0.74 -29.33 -12.69
CA ILE A 27 -0.50 -30.66 -12.12
C ILE A 27 0.12 -30.51 -10.71
N LEU A 28 -0.33 -31.40 -9.82
CA LEU A 28 0.16 -31.67 -8.47
C LEU A 28 1.48 -32.47 -8.50
N SER A 29 2.36 -32.24 -7.52
CA SER A 29 3.49 -33.08 -7.05
C SER A 29 4.88 -32.90 -7.69
N ALA A 30 5.81 -32.34 -6.89
CA ALA A 30 7.25 -32.63 -6.95
C ALA A 30 7.84 -32.53 -5.51
N PRO A 31 8.81 -33.37 -5.13
CA PRO A 31 9.31 -33.49 -3.76
C PRO A 31 10.35 -32.39 -3.41
N PRO A 32 10.67 -32.17 -2.12
CA PRO A 32 11.54 -31.07 -1.71
C PRO A 32 13.00 -31.32 -2.11
N GLY A 33 13.54 -30.45 -2.95
CA GLY A 33 14.97 -30.37 -3.25
C GLY A 33 15.72 -29.71 -2.09
N ARG A 34 16.73 -30.41 -1.56
CA ARG A 34 17.70 -29.91 -0.57
C ARG A 34 18.36 -28.61 -1.06
N ALA A 35 18.17 -27.51 -0.33
CA ALA A 35 18.99 -26.31 -0.47
C ALA A 35 20.35 -26.54 0.21
N ALA A 36 21.43 -26.39 -0.56
CA ALA A 36 22.79 -26.39 -0.05
C ALA A 36 23.06 -25.05 0.67
N ALA A 37 23.64 -25.14 1.86
CA ALA A 37 24.15 -24.00 2.60
C ALA A 37 25.32 -23.38 1.85
N ASN A 38 25.29 -22.06 1.66
CA ASN A 38 26.47 -21.29 1.28
C ASN A 38 26.66 -20.18 2.32
N ASP A 39 27.75 -20.30 3.07
CA ASP A 39 28.22 -19.38 4.08
C ASP A 39 29.22 -18.39 3.46
N GLY A 40 28.90 -17.09 3.47
CA GLY A 40 29.71 -16.11 2.75
C GLY A 40 29.44 -14.67 3.16
N ARG A 41 29.91 -14.34 4.36
CA ARG A 41 30.16 -13.02 4.99
C ARG A 41 29.99 -11.75 4.12
N GLY A 42 29.14 -10.85 4.62
CA GLY A 42 29.57 -9.50 5.02
C GLY A 42 29.39 -8.36 4.02
N GLU A 43 28.25 -7.69 4.09
CA GLU A 43 28.13 -6.25 3.82
C GLU A 43 27.21 -5.59 4.87
N ALA A 44 27.56 -4.39 5.30
CA ALA A 44 26.90 -3.65 6.37
C ALA A 44 25.45 -3.31 5.99
N LYS A 45 24.52 -3.59 6.93
CA LYS A 45 23.08 -3.34 6.80
C LYS A 45 22.80 -1.83 6.71
N PRO A 46 22.00 -1.32 5.75
CA PRO A 46 21.48 0.04 5.84
C PRO A 46 20.52 0.08 7.04
N ALA A 47 20.86 0.83 8.08
CA ALA A 47 20.07 0.90 9.31
C ALA A 47 18.64 1.46 9.09
N ASP A 48 18.42 2.24 8.03
CA ASP A 48 17.19 2.99 7.71
C ASP A 48 16.04 2.08 7.21
N ALA A 49 16.33 1.01 6.46
CA ALA A 49 15.28 0.20 5.83
C ALA A 49 14.44 -0.61 6.84
N ALA A 50 14.99 -0.95 8.00
CA ALA A 50 14.32 -1.74 9.04
C ALA A 50 13.61 -0.87 10.09
N GLU A 51 13.31 0.39 9.79
CA GLU A 51 12.63 1.30 10.72
C GLU A 51 11.10 1.14 10.71
N ARG A 52 10.46 1.63 11.77
CA ARG A 52 9.00 1.74 11.85
C ARG A 52 8.54 2.87 10.93
N ILE A 53 7.52 2.62 10.13
CA ILE A 53 6.93 3.63 9.23
C ILE A 53 6.39 4.83 10.02
N SER A 54 5.81 4.61 11.20
CA SER A 54 5.38 5.69 12.10
C SER A 54 6.50 6.69 12.41
N ASP A 55 7.70 6.16 12.69
CA ASP A 55 8.84 6.95 13.10
C ASP A 55 9.41 7.70 11.90
N LYS A 56 9.45 7.05 10.74
CA LYS A 56 9.83 7.68 9.46
C LYS A 56 8.88 8.83 9.08
N ILE A 57 7.56 8.63 9.24
CA ILE A 57 6.58 9.71 9.00
C ILE A 57 6.81 10.85 9.99
N ALA A 58 6.96 10.55 11.28
CA ALA A 58 7.16 11.58 12.31
C ALA A 58 8.47 12.38 12.15
N ALA A 59 9.50 11.78 11.52
CA ALA A 59 10.76 12.44 11.24
C ALA A 59 10.72 13.41 10.05
N LEU A 60 9.69 13.34 9.20
CA LEU A 60 9.54 14.25 8.06
C LEU A 60 9.13 15.66 8.52
N PRO A 61 9.62 16.72 7.85
CA PRO A 61 9.10 18.06 8.00
C PRO A 61 7.58 18.12 7.79
N ALA A 62 6.91 19.01 8.53
CA ALA A 62 5.45 19.10 8.50
C ALA A 62 4.86 19.44 7.11
N ASP A 63 5.64 20.04 6.21
CA ASP A 63 5.19 20.35 4.85
C ASP A 63 5.75 19.40 3.79
N ASP A 64 6.46 18.36 4.20
CA ASP A 64 7.02 17.40 3.25
C ASP A 64 5.97 16.42 2.76
N GLU A 65 6.10 16.06 1.49
CA GLU A 65 5.27 15.04 0.85
C GLU A 65 6.08 13.76 0.71
N TYR A 66 5.40 12.63 0.76
CA TYR A 66 6.03 11.33 0.56
C TYR A 66 5.04 10.38 -0.09
N TYR A 67 5.54 9.29 -0.65
CA TYR A 67 4.67 8.27 -1.19
C TYR A 67 5.15 6.86 -0.87
N SER A 68 4.24 5.92 -1.09
CA SER A 68 4.51 4.49 -0.97
C SER A 68 3.88 3.73 -2.14
N LEU A 69 4.44 2.56 -2.43
CA LEU A 69 4.02 1.72 -3.55
C LEU A 69 3.56 0.36 -3.04
N GLU A 70 2.38 -0.09 -3.45
CA GLU A 70 1.92 -1.45 -3.22
C GLU A 70 2.41 -2.40 -4.31
N LEU A 71 3.17 -3.40 -3.89
CA LEU A 71 3.83 -4.37 -4.76
C LEU A 71 3.28 -5.78 -4.54
N VAL A 72 3.23 -6.54 -5.62
CA VAL A 72 2.85 -7.96 -5.61
C VAL A 72 4.12 -8.79 -5.81
N PRO A 73 4.35 -9.86 -5.01
CA PRO A 73 5.52 -10.71 -5.20
C PRO A 73 5.65 -11.20 -6.66
N PRO A 74 6.80 -10.97 -7.31
CA PRO A 74 6.99 -11.29 -8.72
C PRO A 74 6.96 -12.81 -8.94
N GLN A 75 6.33 -13.23 -10.04
CA GLN A 75 6.18 -14.66 -10.39
C GLN A 75 7.29 -15.19 -11.32
N SER A 76 8.25 -14.34 -11.69
CA SER A 76 9.38 -14.70 -12.55
C SER A 76 10.59 -13.81 -12.29
N GLU A 77 11.78 -14.31 -12.58
CA GLU A 77 13.04 -13.54 -12.51
C GLU A 77 13.00 -12.28 -13.37
N THR A 78 12.40 -12.35 -14.56
CA THR A 78 12.22 -11.19 -15.45
C THR A 78 11.34 -10.12 -14.80
N SER A 79 10.28 -10.52 -14.12
CA SER A 79 9.40 -9.60 -13.39
C SER A 79 10.11 -9.00 -12.18
N LEU A 80 10.90 -9.80 -11.45
CA LEU A 80 11.72 -9.33 -10.33
C LEU A 80 12.75 -8.30 -10.80
N ALA A 81 13.50 -8.56 -11.87
CA ALA A 81 14.50 -7.63 -12.41
C ALA A 81 13.89 -6.27 -12.79
N LYS A 82 12.72 -6.27 -13.46
CA LYS A 82 11.98 -5.04 -13.78
C LYS A 82 11.54 -4.30 -12.52
N LEU A 83 11.12 -5.02 -11.49
CA LEU A 83 10.68 -4.44 -10.24
C LEU A 83 11.85 -3.83 -9.44
N ARG A 84 13.02 -4.47 -9.44
CA ARG A 84 14.26 -3.91 -8.86
C ARG A 84 14.58 -2.56 -9.49
N GLN A 85 14.64 -2.49 -10.82
CA GLN A 85 14.90 -1.25 -11.54
C GLN A 85 13.89 -0.14 -11.16
N ARG A 86 12.60 -0.49 -11.04
CA ARG A 86 11.56 0.47 -10.66
C ARG A 86 11.73 0.99 -9.23
N ILE A 87 12.07 0.12 -8.29
CA ILE A 87 12.33 0.51 -6.90
C ILE A 87 13.58 1.38 -6.83
N ASP A 88 14.65 1.04 -7.55
CA ASP A 88 15.86 1.86 -7.60
C ASP A 88 15.60 3.25 -8.17
N SER A 89 14.83 3.36 -9.27
CA SER A 89 14.42 4.66 -9.81
C SER A 89 13.54 5.45 -8.82
N ALA A 90 12.60 4.78 -8.16
CA ALA A 90 11.73 5.41 -7.17
C ALA A 90 12.51 5.89 -5.94
N LYS A 91 13.56 5.19 -5.52
CA LYS A 91 14.43 5.67 -4.42
C LYS A 91 15.20 6.93 -4.77
N GLN A 92 15.55 7.12 -6.04
CA GLN A 92 16.34 8.28 -6.50
C GLN A 92 15.58 9.60 -6.40
N ASP A 93 14.24 9.56 -6.32
CA ASP A 93 13.44 10.78 -6.15
C ASP A 93 13.44 11.34 -4.73
N GLY A 94 13.91 10.56 -3.74
CA GLY A 94 14.01 10.97 -2.33
C GLY A 94 12.68 11.12 -1.60
N ARG A 95 11.55 10.71 -2.20
CA ARG A 95 10.19 10.84 -1.65
C ARG A 95 9.50 9.48 -1.43
N LEU A 96 10.04 8.39 -1.97
CA LEU A 96 9.60 7.03 -1.63
C LEU A 96 9.93 6.71 -0.15
N LEU A 97 8.90 6.56 0.69
CA LEU A 97 9.09 6.29 2.12
C LEU A 97 9.11 4.78 2.44
N PHE A 98 8.24 4.00 1.81
CA PHE A 98 8.15 2.56 1.99
C PHE A 98 7.43 1.89 0.82
N VAL A 99 7.58 0.58 0.71
CA VAL A 99 6.76 -0.28 -0.18
C VAL A 99 5.87 -1.18 0.67
N SER A 100 4.64 -1.42 0.24
CA SER A 100 3.82 -2.49 0.84
C SER A 100 3.90 -3.74 -0.01
N VAL A 101 3.96 -4.90 0.64
CA VAL A 101 4.00 -6.20 -0.01
C VAL A 101 2.72 -6.94 0.30
N THR A 102 1.97 -7.27 -0.74
CA THR A 102 0.68 -7.92 -0.61
C THR A 102 0.81 -9.36 -0.11
N TRP A 103 -0.23 -9.83 0.58
CA TRP A 103 -0.27 -11.14 1.21
C TRP A 103 -1.24 -12.08 0.50
N ARG A 104 -0.75 -13.25 0.09
CA ARG A 104 -1.57 -14.33 -0.53
C ARG A 104 -2.43 -13.82 -1.70
N ILE A 105 -1.82 -13.06 -2.60
CA ILE A 105 -2.49 -12.54 -3.79
C ILE A 105 -2.18 -13.40 -5.02
N GLY A 106 -3.21 -13.82 -5.76
CA GLY A 106 -3.06 -14.67 -6.93
C GLY A 106 -2.50 -16.04 -6.55
N ASN A 107 -1.36 -16.42 -7.13
CA ASN A 107 -0.69 -17.70 -6.86
C ASN A 107 0.43 -17.58 -5.81
N THR A 108 0.56 -16.45 -5.12
CA THR A 108 1.64 -16.25 -4.13
C THR A 108 1.35 -16.94 -2.81
N THR A 109 2.35 -17.61 -2.23
CA THR A 109 2.28 -18.12 -0.86
C THR A 109 2.65 -17.04 0.18
N PRO A 110 2.31 -17.25 1.47
CA PRO A 110 2.83 -16.45 2.59
C PRO A 110 4.35 -16.30 2.58
N GLU A 111 5.05 -17.41 2.34
CA GLU A 111 6.50 -17.48 2.36
C GLU A 111 7.10 -16.64 1.24
N GLN A 112 6.53 -16.69 0.04
CA GLN A 112 6.94 -15.83 -1.08
C GLN A 112 6.71 -14.34 -0.79
N SER A 113 5.63 -14.00 -0.08
CA SER A 113 5.35 -12.62 0.34
C SER A 113 6.39 -12.16 1.36
N LEU A 114 6.76 -13.04 2.29
CA LEU A 114 7.74 -12.78 3.34
C LEU A 114 9.16 -12.64 2.78
N GLU A 115 9.58 -13.54 1.90
CA GLU A 115 10.86 -13.49 1.20
C GLU A 115 10.99 -12.22 0.35
N PHE A 116 9.91 -11.83 -0.33
CA PHE A 116 9.91 -10.61 -1.11
C PHE A 116 10.01 -9.35 -0.23
N ALA A 117 9.31 -9.30 0.92
CA ALA A 117 9.43 -8.20 1.87
C ALA A 117 10.83 -8.10 2.51
N GLU A 118 11.50 -9.24 2.72
CA GLU A 118 12.89 -9.29 3.17
C GLU A 118 13.85 -8.78 2.09
N LEU A 119 13.68 -9.22 0.83
CA LEU A 119 14.44 -8.75 -0.32
C LEU A 119 14.33 -7.23 -0.48
N CYS A 120 13.13 -6.67 -0.35
CA CYS A 120 12.91 -5.22 -0.41
C CYS A 120 13.75 -4.46 0.63
N GLN A 121 13.81 -4.93 1.89
CA GLN A 121 14.57 -4.25 2.94
C GLN A 121 16.06 -4.52 2.89
N ARG A 122 16.48 -5.77 2.68
CA ARG A 122 17.87 -6.19 2.81
C ARG A 122 18.68 -5.90 1.55
N GLU A 123 18.10 -6.18 0.38
CA GLU A 123 18.81 -6.04 -0.88
C GLU A 123 18.49 -4.72 -1.56
N LEU A 124 17.22 -4.32 -1.58
CA LEU A 124 16.80 -3.08 -2.24
C LEU A 124 16.86 -1.86 -1.32
N GLY A 125 17.09 -2.06 -0.02
CA GLY A 125 17.24 -0.97 0.94
C GLY A 125 16.03 -0.04 1.01
N VAL A 126 14.80 -0.59 0.91
CA VAL A 126 13.55 0.15 1.09
C VAL A 126 12.73 -0.49 2.20
N THR A 127 12.14 0.34 3.06
CA THR A 127 11.26 -0.13 4.14
C THR A 127 10.07 -0.90 3.58
N ALA A 128 9.82 -2.10 4.11
CA ALA A 128 8.72 -2.95 3.67
C ALA A 128 7.61 -3.01 4.72
N LEU A 129 6.38 -2.80 4.27
CA LEU A 129 5.13 -3.03 4.99
C LEU A 129 4.52 -4.35 4.53
N LEU A 130 4.63 -5.40 5.34
CA LEU A 130 4.10 -6.71 4.99
C LEU A 130 2.59 -6.76 5.29
N HIS A 131 1.77 -7.02 4.29
CA HIS A 131 0.35 -7.31 4.52
C HIS A 131 0.21 -8.61 5.30
N MET A 132 -0.78 -8.67 6.19
CA MET A 132 -1.04 -9.88 6.96
C MET A 132 -2.53 -10.01 7.27
N SER A 133 -3.05 -11.23 7.07
CA SER A 133 -4.43 -11.59 7.34
C SER A 133 -4.50 -12.73 8.33
N GLY A 134 -5.32 -12.58 9.37
CA GLY A 134 -5.61 -13.65 10.32
C GLY A 134 -6.64 -14.69 9.83
N THR A 135 -7.31 -14.43 8.70
CA THR A 135 -8.28 -15.40 8.14
C THR A 135 -7.58 -16.71 7.75
N ASN A 136 -8.15 -17.84 8.19
CA ASN A 136 -7.64 -19.21 7.99
C ASN A 136 -6.27 -19.47 8.62
N MET A 137 -5.90 -18.75 9.68
CA MET A 137 -4.73 -19.06 10.50
C MET A 137 -5.18 -19.34 11.93
N SER A 138 -4.64 -20.40 12.52
CA SER A 138 -4.70 -20.62 13.96
C SER A 138 -3.80 -19.63 14.69
N THR A 139 -4.03 -19.43 15.99
CA THR A 139 -3.15 -18.62 16.84
C THR A 139 -1.70 -19.10 16.79
N GLN A 140 -1.48 -20.42 16.79
CA GLN A 140 -0.13 -20.99 16.75
C GLN A 140 0.59 -20.72 15.42
N GLU A 141 -0.12 -20.81 14.28
CA GLU A 141 0.46 -20.46 12.97
C GLU A 141 0.77 -18.97 12.89
N MET A 142 -0.10 -18.12 13.45
CA MET A 142 0.13 -16.67 13.51
C MET A 142 1.36 -16.34 14.37
N ASP A 143 1.49 -16.95 15.55
CA ASP A 143 2.64 -16.75 16.43
C ASP A 143 3.96 -17.12 15.74
N ARG A 144 4.01 -18.29 15.08
CA ARG A 144 5.20 -18.71 14.31
C ARG A 144 5.51 -17.72 13.18
N THR A 145 4.48 -17.30 12.45
CA THR A 145 4.64 -16.35 11.34
C THR A 145 5.17 -15.01 11.85
N LEU A 146 4.67 -14.50 12.97
CA LEU A 146 5.12 -13.23 13.55
C LEU A 146 6.57 -13.32 14.04
N GLU A 147 6.98 -14.45 14.63
CA GLU A 147 8.39 -14.66 14.99
C GLU A 147 9.30 -14.75 13.77
N ASP A 148 8.85 -15.38 12.67
CA ASP A 148 9.61 -15.42 11.42
C ASP A 148 9.76 -14.03 10.79
N VAL A 149 8.68 -13.24 10.79
CA VAL A 149 8.69 -11.83 10.35
C VAL A 149 9.66 -11.02 11.19
N ARG A 150 9.63 -11.19 12.52
CA ARG A 150 10.54 -10.53 13.46
C ARG A 150 11.99 -10.94 13.26
N ALA A 151 12.27 -12.23 13.09
CA ALA A 151 13.61 -12.76 12.85
C ALA A 151 14.23 -12.23 11.54
N ARG A 152 13.40 -11.98 10.52
CA ARG A 152 13.85 -11.34 9.27
C ARG A 152 14.11 -9.85 9.42
N GLY A 153 13.66 -9.25 10.52
CA GLY A 153 13.86 -7.84 10.85
C GLY A 153 12.79 -6.91 10.26
N ILE A 154 11.69 -7.46 9.73
CA ILE A 154 10.55 -6.66 9.28
C ILE A 154 9.91 -6.03 10.50
N ARG A 155 9.68 -4.71 10.44
CA ARG A 155 9.08 -3.94 11.53
C ARG A 155 7.66 -3.49 11.25
N ASN A 156 7.15 -3.67 10.04
CA ASN A 156 5.89 -3.06 9.62
C ASN A 156 4.90 -4.09 9.11
N ILE A 157 3.72 -4.14 9.71
CA ILE A 157 2.64 -5.06 9.36
C ILE A 157 1.39 -4.25 8.98
N PHE A 158 0.78 -4.59 7.85
CA PHE A 158 -0.54 -4.08 7.49
C PHE A 158 -1.60 -5.12 7.84
N ALA A 159 -2.27 -4.92 8.97
CA ALA A 159 -3.23 -5.85 9.52
C ALA A 159 -4.60 -5.70 8.82
N VAL A 160 -4.98 -6.73 8.08
CA VAL A 160 -6.27 -6.81 7.40
C VAL A 160 -7.03 -8.06 7.84
N ARG A 161 -8.36 -8.05 7.69
CA ARG A 161 -9.15 -9.25 7.97
C ARG A 161 -8.76 -10.37 7.00
N GLY A 162 -8.69 -10.04 5.71
CA GLY A 162 -8.56 -11.00 4.62
C GLY A 162 -9.89 -11.62 4.21
N ASN A 163 -9.80 -12.53 3.23
CA ASN A 163 -10.94 -13.21 2.64
C ASN A 163 -11.00 -14.67 3.07
N ARG A 164 -12.22 -15.15 3.31
CA ARG A 164 -12.45 -16.59 3.45
C ARG A 164 -12.14 -17.26 2.12
N LEU A 165 -11.51 -18.43 2.17
CA LEU A 165 -11.27 -19.20 0.96
C LEU A 165 -12.61 -19.69 0.40
N PRO A 166 -12.74 -19.80 -0.94
CA PRO A 166 -13.92 -20.39 -1.55
C PRO A 166 -14.22 -21.77 -0.94
N GLY A 167 -15.45 -21.99 -0.49
CA GLY A 167 -15.86 -23.25 0.16
C GLY A 167 -15.63 -23.35 1.66
N ALA A 168 -14.91 -22.39 2.27
CA ALA A 168 -14.73 -22.32 3.73
C ALA A 168 -15.85 -21.50 4.43
N GLU A 169 -16.88 -21.09 3.70
CA GLU A 169 -17.95 -20.22 4.21
C GLU A 169 -18.73 -20.87 5.37
N ASN A 170 -18.80 -22.20 5.37
CA ASN A 170 -19.50 -23.03 6.34
C ASN A 170 -18.56 -23.84 7.25
N SER A 171 -17.27 -23.50 7.34
CA SER A 171 -16.39 -24.22 8.28
C SER A 171 -16.85 -23.93 9.71
N ALA A 172 -17.32 -24.96 10.42
CA ALA A 172 -17.73 -24.85 11.83
C ALA A 172 -16.57 -24.56 12.79
N VAL A 173 -15.34 -24.44 12.28
CA VAL A 173 -14.14 -24.13 13.06
C VAL A 173 -14.13 -22.63 13.37
N PRO A 174 -14.13 -22.24 14.65
CA PRO A 174 -13.99 -20.83 15.04
C PRO A 174 -12.69 -20.25 14.48
N GLN A 175 -12.78 -19.07 13.85
CA GLN A 175 -11.59 -18.34 13.42
C GLN A 175 -10.90 -17.74 14.64
N ALA A 176 -9.57 -17.88 14.71
CA ALA A 176 -8.79 -17.25 15.77
C ALA A 176 -8.80 -15.72 15.70
N PHE A 177 -8.88 -15.16 14.48
CA PHE A 177 -8.86 -13.73 14.21
C PHE A 177 -10.00 -13.34 13.25
N PRO A 178 -11.26 -13.32 13.72
CA PRO A 178 -12.41 -13.03 12.87
C PRO A 178 -12.40 -11.59 12.32
N TRP A 179 -11.77 -10.65 13.04
CA TRP A 179 -11.64 -9.26 12.63
C TRP A 179 -10.18 -8.79 12.67
N ALA A 180 -9.87 -7.77 11.87
CA ALA A 180 -8.53 -7.18 11.85
C ALA A 180 -8.11 -6.63 13.23
N VAL A 181 -9.05 -6.13 14.04
CA VAL A 181 -8.76 -5.66 15.41
C VAL A 181 -8.23 -6.77 16.31
N ASP A 182 -8.66 -8.02 16.11
CA ASP A 182 -8.19 -9.15 16.91
C ASP A 182 -6.72 -9.44 16.60
N LEU A 183 -6.32 -9.33 15.33
CA LEU A 183 -4.91 -9.42 14.92
C LEU A 183 -4.08 -8.27 15.49
N VAL A 184 -4.59 -7.03 15.46
CA VAL A 184 -3.89 -5.87 16.06
C VAL A 184 -3.64 -6.10 17.55
N ARG A 185 -4.67 -6.50 18.30
CA ARG A 185 -4.55 -6.80 19.74
C ARG A 185 -3.55 -7.92 20.01
N HIS A 186 -3.62 -8.99 19.23
CA HIS A 186 -2.72 -10.14 19.37
C HIS A 186 -1.26 -9.76 19.14
N ILE A 187 -0.98 -8.98 18.08
CA ILE A 187 0.38 -8.48 17.80
C ILE A 187 0.87 -7.62 18.97
N ARG A 188 0.03 -6.70 19.47
CA ARG A 188 0.39 -5.82 20.59
C ARG A 188 0.62 -6.59 21.89
N GLU A 189 -0.21 -7.59 22.18
CA GLU A 189 -0.06 -8.45 23.36
C GLU A 189 1.25 -9.24 23.33
N LYS A 190 1.62 -9.81 22.18
CA LYS A 190 2.80 -10.69 22.05
C LYS A 190 4.11 -9.95 21.82
N HIS A 191 4.07 -8.84 21.08
CA HIS A 191 5.27 -8.15 20.60
C HIS A 191 5.37 -6.68 21.03
N GLY A 192 4.39 -6.17 21.79
CA GLY A 192 4.35 -4.78 22.23
C GLY A 192 4.49 -3.80 21.06
N ASP A 193 5.40 -2.84 21.22
CA ASP A 193 5.68 -1.79 20.23
C ASP A 193 6.76 -2.17 19.22
N TYR A 194 7.13 -3.45 19.13
CA TYR A 194 8.10 -3.88 18.13
C TYR A 194 7.59 -3.58 16.71
N PHE A 195 6.36 -3.94 16.40
CA PHE A 195 5.78 -3.72 15.08
C PHE A 195 5.11 -2.35 14.96
N CYS A 196 5.34 -1.65 13.84
CA CYS A 196 4.45 -0.63 13.35
C CYS A 196 3.26 -1.32 12.66
N ILE A 197 2.03 -0.97 13.02
CA ILE A 197 0.81 -1.62 12.52
C ILE A 197 -0.03 -0.61 11.74
N GLY A 198 -0.18 -0.84 10.44
CA GLY A 198 -1.16 -0.13 9.61
C GLY A 198 -2.48 -0.89 9.54
N VAL A 199 -3.61 -0.17 9.42
CA VAL A 199 -4.93 -0.78 9.22
C VAL A 199 -5.69 -0.14 8.06
N ALA A 200 -6.58 -0.90 7.43
CA ALA A 200 -7.41 -0.42 6.33
C ALA A 200 -8.62 0.42 6.81
N ALA A 201 -9.00 1.41 6.03
CA ALA A 201 -10.27 2.14 6.15
C ALA A 201 -10.94 2.32 4.77
N TYR A 202 -12.23 2.65 4.73
CA TYR A 202 -13.02 2.69 3.49
C TYR A 202 -13.73 4.03 3.39
N PRO A 203 -13.28 4.96 2.50
CA PRO A 203 -13.86 6.30 2.42
C PRO A 203 -15.36 6.32 2.19
N GLU A 204 -15.87 5.39 1.39
CA GLU A 204 -17.29 5.25 1.06
C GLU A 204 -17.96 4.09 1.84
N GLY A 205 -17.33 3.62 2.92
CA GLY A 205 -17.78 2.47 3.71
C GLY A 205 -17.40 1.11 3.10
N HIS A 206 -17.24 0.12 3.97
CA HIS A 206 -16.91 -1.26 3.62
C HIS A 206 -18.15 -1.97 3.12
N PHE A 207 -18.12 -2.44 1.88
CA PHE A 207 -19.17 -3.28 1.35
C PHE A 207 -19.13 -4.70 1.95
N ASN A 208 -20.21 -5.10 2.61
CA ASN A 208 -20.41 -6.48 3.02
C ASN A 208 -21.40 -7.17 2.08
N ALA A 209 -20.94 -8.20 1.36
CA ALA A 209 -21.79 -8.96 0.44
C ALA A 209 -23.00 -9.62 1.12
N SER A 210 -22.90 -9.94 2.43
CA SER A 210 -24.03 -10.48 3.19
C SER A 210 -25.06 -9.43 3.58
N ASP A 211 -24.73 -8.14 3.48
CA ASP A 211 -25.63 -7.03 3.76
C ASP A 211 -25.22 -5.79 2.94
N ALA A 212 -25.61 -5.76 1.66
CA ALA A 212 -25.27 -4.67 0.75
C ALA A 212 -25.83 -3.31 1.18
N ARG A 213 -26.86 -3.27 2.04
CA ARG A 213 -27.45 -2.04 2.58
C ARG A 213 -26.61 -1.44 3.71
N SER A 214 -25.57 -2.15 4.16
CA SER A 214 -24.72 -1.73 5.28
C SER A 214 -23.52 -0.88 4.88
N GLN A 215 -23.24 -0.68 3.58
CA GLN A 215 -22.11 0.14 3.12
C GLN A 215 -22.30 1.59 3.58
N SER A 216 -21.63 1.94 4.67
CA SER A 216 -21.76 3.23 5.33
C SER A 216 -20.52 3.49 6.15
N LEU A 217 -19.91 4.66 5.95
CA LEU A 217 -18.81 5.10 6.79
C LEU A 217 -19.24 5.12 8.27
N GLU A 218 -20.43 5.61 8.58
CA GLU A 218 -20.94 5.69 9.97
C GLU A 218 -21.01 4.34 10.66
N HIS A 219 -21.30 3.26 9.92
CA HIS A 219 -21.28 1.91 10.47
C HIS A 219 -19.87 1.40 10.74
N ASP A 220 -18.89 1.84 9.95
CA ASP A 220 -17.49 1.43 10.06
C ASP A 220 -16.70 2.19 11.12
N LEU A 221 -17.06 3.44 11.42
CA LEU A 221 -16.35 4.32 12.36
C LEU A 221 -16.07 3.64 13.72
N PRO A 222 -17.03 2.99 14.40
CA PRO A 222 -16.76 2.35 15.69
C PRO A 222 -15.74 1.20 15.58
N PHE A 223 -15.71 0.48 14.46
CA PHE A 223 -14.77 -0.63 14.26
C PHE A 223 -13.38 -0.13 13.87
N LEU A 224 -13.30 0.96 13.09
CA LEU A 224 -12.04 1.61 12.81
C LEU A 224 -11.43 2.23 14.07
N ALA A 225 -12.23 2.90 14.90
CA ALA A 225 -11.78 3.45 16.19
C ALA A 225 -11.22 2.34 17.09
N LYS A 226 -11.93 1.21 17.21
CA LYS A 226 -11.45 0.04 17.96
C LYS A 226 -10.12 -0.51 17.45
N LYS A 227 -9.84 -0.47 16.14
CA LYS A 227 -8.54 -0.88 15.57
C LYS A 227 -7.42 0.09 15.95
N VAL A 228 -7.70 1.40 15.92
CA VAL A 228 -6.74 2.43 16.32
C VAL A 228 -6.45 2.35 17.82
N GLU A 229 -7.50 2.28 18.64
CA GLU A 229 -7.39 2.13 20.10
C GLU A 229 -6.70 0.82 20.52
N ALA A 230 -6.83 -0.25 19.72
CA ALA A 230 -6.08 -1.49 19.93
C ALA A 230 -4.58 -1.34 19.66
N GLY A 231 -4.14 -0.22 19.06
CA GLY A 231 -2.74 0.13 18.85
C GLY A 231 -2.31 0.19 17.39
N ALA A 232 -3.18 0.50 16.44
CA ALA A 232 -2.72 0.81 15.07
C ALA A 232 -1.98 2.16 15.04
N ASP A 233 -0.89 2.23 14.29
CA ASP A 233 -0.01 3.41 14.18
C ASP A 233 -0.37 4.32 13.00
N PHE A 234 -1.01 3.79 11.96
CA PHE A 234 -1.48 4.57 10.81
C PHE A 234 -2.63 3.86 10.09
N VAL A 235 -3.33 4.60 9.24
CA VAL A 235 -4.45 4.12 8.43
C VAL A 235 -4.09 4.27 6.95
N ILE A 236 -4.41 3.25 6.14
CA ILE A 236 -4.43 3.38 4.67
C ILE A 236 -5.89 3.26 4.22
N SER A 237 -6.38 4.24 3.47
CA SER A 237 -7.72 4.17 2.90
C SER A 237 -7.75 3.21 1.71
N GLN A 238 -8.92 2.62 1.47
CA GLN A 238 -9.25 2.02 0.18
C GLN A 238 -9.22 3.08 -0.93
N LEU A 239 -9.08 2.65 -2.19
CA LEU A 239 -9.14 3.56 -3.32
C LEU A 239 -10.47 4.32 -3.39
N PHE A 240 -10.41 5.49 -4.01
CA PHE A 240 -11.53 6.37 -4.31
C PHE A 240 -11.20 7.14 -5.59
N PHE A 241 -12.22 7.63 -6.30
CA PHE A 241 -12.04 8.42 -7.53
C PHE A 241 -12.52 9.87 -7.39
N ASN A 242 -13.06 10.22 -6.21
CA ASN A 242 -13.61 11.54 -5.93
C ASN A 242 -12.94 12.13 -4.67
N GLY A 243 -12.27 13.27 -4.80
CA GLY A 243 -11.60 13.93 -3.67
C GLY A 243 -12.57 14.41 -2.59
N SER A 244 -13.83 14.73 -2.93
CA SER A 244 -14.84 15.10 -1.92
C SER A 244 -15.23 13.93 -1.02
N ALA A 245 -15.16 12.69 -1.54
CA ALA A 245 -15.41 11.49 -0.74
C ALA A 245 -14.30 11.30 0.30
N TYR A 246 -13.04 11.51 -0.10
CA TYR A 246 -11.92 11.47 0.84
C TYR A 246 -11.96 12.63 1.85
N ASP A 247 -12.29 13.85 1.40
CA ASP A 247 -12.40 15.02 2.27
C ASP A 247 -13.45 14.82 3.37
N SER A 248 -14.62 14.31 2.97
CA SER A 248 -15.71 13.98 3.90
C SER A 248 -15.31 12.86 4.85
N PHE A 249 -14.63 11.84 4.34
CA PHE A 249 -14.12 10.71 5.13
C PHE A 249 -13.12 11.17 6.19
N GLU A 250 -12.08 11.91 5.81
CA GLU A 250 -11.06 12.35 6.77
C GLU A 250 -11.65 13.32 7.79
N THR A 251 -12.46 14.29 7.35
CA THR A 251 -13.17 15.21 8.26
C THR A 251 -13.98 14.43 9.29
N ARG A 252 -14.74 13.43 8.84
CA ARG A 252 -15.57 12.62 9.73
C ARG A 252 -14.75 11.79 10.71
N LEU A 253 -13.61 11.22 10.29
CA LEU A 253 -12.69 10.54 11.21
C LEU A 253 -12.20 11.48 12.31
N ARG A 254 -11.70 12.67 11.93
CA ARG A 254 -11.16 13.65 12.88
C ARG A 254 -12.22 14.14 13.89
N GLU A 255 -13.48 14.21 13.48
CA GLU A 255 -14.60 14.58 14.36
C GLU A 255 -15.10 13.45 15.28
N TYR A 256 -14.94 12.19 14.86
CA TYR A 256 -15.58 11.06 15.54
C TYR A 256 -14.92 10.68 16.87
N SER A 257 -13.58 10.65 16.93
CA SER A 257 -12.83 10.23 18.13
C SER A 257 -11.44 10.84 18.18
N ASN A 258 -10.96 11.15 19.39
CA ASN A 258 -9.59 11.58 19.65
C ASN A 258 -8.55 10.55 19.19
N ALA A 259 -8.92 9.28 19.05
CA ALA A 259 -8.05 8.25 18.46
C ALA A 259 -7.57 8.65 17.05
N PHE A 260 -8.35 9.45 16.33
CA PHE A 260 -8.02 9.93 15.00
C PHE A 260 -7.34 11.30 14.98
N ALA A 261 -7.09 11.96 16.12
CA ALA A 261 -6.63 13.34 16.13
C ALA A 261 -5.28 13.51 15.41
N THR A 262 -4.33 12.60 15.62
CA THR A 262 -2.96 12.72 15.11
C THR A 262 -2.49 11.51 14.32
N ILE A 263 -3.29 10.44 14.22
CA ILE A 263 -2.90 9.26 13.46
C ILE A 263 -2.73 9.62 11.97
N PRO A 264 -1.64 9.21 11.30
CA PRO A 264 -1.50 9.40 9.87
C PRO A 264 -2.57 8.62 9.09
N ILE A 265 -3.23 9.29 8.15
CA ILE A 265 -4.23 8.72 7.25
C ILE A 265 -3.70 8.85 5.82
N LEU A 266 -3.29 7.73 5.24
CA LEU A 266 -2.73 7.70 3.89
C LEU A 266 -3.86 7.41 2.88
N PRO A 267 -4.13 8.31 1.93
CA PRO A 267 -5.07 8.11 0.84
C PRO A 267 -4.55 7.02 -0.10
N GLY A 268 -5.38 6.02 -0.33
CA GLY A 268 -5.16 4.99 -1.35
C GLY A 268 -5.50 5.52 -2.75
N ILE A 269 -4.51 5.59 -3.63
CA ILE A 269 -4.62 6.15 -4.98
C ILE A 269 -4.40 5.05 -6.01
N LEU A 270 -5.32 4.89 -6.95
CA LEU A 270 -5.16 3.97 -8.08
C LEU A 270 -4.56 4.71 -9.29
N PRO A 271 -3.36 4.34 -9.78
CA PRO A 271 -2.84 4.85 -11.03
C PRO A 271 -3.68 4.34 -12.22
N ILE A 272 -4.34 5.25 -12.94
CA ILE A 272 -5.21 4.90 -14.06
C ILE A 272 -4.36 4.60 -15.31
N GLN A 273 -4.56 3.40 -15.88
CA GLN A 273 -3.90 2.95 -17.11
C GLN A 273 -4.88 2.67 -18.25
N SER A 274 -6.13 2.38 -17.89
CA SER A 274 -7.21 2.08 -18.82
C SER A 274 -8.56 2.33 -18.14
N LYS A 275 -9.61 2.53 -18.93
CA LYS A 275 -10.99 2.54 -18.42
C LYS A 275 -11.33 1.24 -17.69
N SER A 276 -10.88 0.10 -18.21
CA SER A 276 -11.07 -1.20 -17.55
C SER A 276 -10.44 -1.27 -16.16
N SER A 277 -9.30 -0.60 -15.93
CA SER A 277 -8.69 -0.54 -14.59
C SER A 277 -9.54 0.26 -13.60
N VAL A 278 -10.21 1.33 -14.06
CA VAL A 278 -11.12 2.15 -13.25
C VAL A 278 -12.37 1.34 -12.90
N GLU A 279 -13.06 0.80 -13.88
CA GLU A 279 -14.27 -0.02 -13.68
C GLU A 279 -13.99 -1.22 -12.76
N PHE A 280 -12.85 -1.87 -12.99
CA PHE A 280 -12.41 -2.98 -12.18
C PHE A 280 -12.14 -2.54 -10.72
N GLY A 281 -11.34 -1.49 -10.53
CA GLY A 281 -10.99 -0.96 -9.21
C GLY A 281 -12.22 -0.49 -8.43
N ALA A 282 -13.12 0.24 -9.10
CA ALA A 282 -14.38 0.71 -8.55
C ALA A 282 -15.27 -0.44 -8.07
N ARG A 283 -15.43 -1.48 -8.89
CA ARG A 283 -16.22 -2.65 -8.51
C ARG A 283 -15.65 -3.36 -7.29
N LEU A 284 -14.33 -3.50 -7.18
CA LEU A 284 -13.69 -4.21 -6.07
C LEU A 284 -13.69 -3.39 -4.77
N ALA A 285 -13.57 -2.08 -4.89
CA ALA A 285 -13.63 -1.14 -3.77
C ALA A 285 -15.05 -0.73 -3.39
N HIS A 286 -16.04 -1.00 -4.26
CA HIS A 286 -17.37 -0.42 -4.21
C HIS A 286 -17.34 1.11 -4.13
N ALA A 287 -16.40 1.69 -4.90
CA ALA A 287 -16.15 3.13 -4.94
C ALA A 287 -16.93 3.79 -6.06
N THR A 288 -17.42 5.01 -5.83
CA THR A 288 -18.11 5.80 -6.83
C THR A 288 -17.10 6.36 -7.84
N VAL A 289 -17.40 6.20 -9.12
CA VAL A 289 -16.59 6.77 -10.22
C VAL A 289 -17.32 8.00 -10.77
N PRO A 290 -16.66 9.18 -10.83
CA PRO A 290 -17.24 10.34 -11.48
C PRO A 290 -17.50 10.10 -12.98
N ASP A 291 -18.69 10.50 -13.46
CA ASP A 291 -19.05 10.37 -14.88
C ASP A 291 -18.09 11.15 -15.79
N ASP A 292 -17.53 12.27 -15.31
CA ASP A 292 -16.55 13.05 -16.05
C ASP A 292 -15.27 12.25 -16.31
N LEU A 293 -14.82 11.44 -15.34
CA LEU A 293 -13.62 10.62 -15.47
C LEU A 293 -13.80 9.61 -16.60
N ILE A 294 -14.92 8.88 -16.60
CA ILE A 294 -15.22 7.92 -17.67
C ILE A 294 -15.31 8.64 -19.02
N SER A 295 -16.02 9.76 -19.08
CA SER A 295 -16.18 10.56 -20.30
C SER A 295 -14.85 11.09 -20.85
N ARG A 296 -13.88 11.42 -19.98
CA ARG A 296 -12.52 11.86 -20.38
C ARG A 296 -11.74 10.71 -20.99
N LEU A 297 -11.78 9.52 -20.40
CA LEU A 297 -11.07 8.34 -20.89
C LEU A 297 -11.64 7.84 -22.22
N ASP A 298 -12.96 7.91 -22.40
CA ASP A 298 -13.65 7.46 -23.64
C ASP A 298 -13.23 8.27 -24.87
N LYS A 299 -12.86 9.56 -24.71
CA LYS A 299 -12.34 10.39 -25.82
C LYS A 299 -11.07 9.84 -26.46
N PHE A 300 -10.34 8.99 -25.74
CA PHE A 300 -9.08 8.40 -26.19
C PHE A 300 -9.17 6.88 -26.36
N GLU A 301 -10.38 6.31 -26.39
CA GLU A 301 -10.60 4.89 -26.60
C GLU A 301 -9.83 4.39 -27.84
N GLY A 302 -9.16 3.24 -27.70
CA GLY A 302 -8.28 2.69 -28.73
C GLY A 302 -6.84 3.24 -28.74
N ASN A 303 -6.52 4.30 -27.99
CA ASN A 303 -5.15 4.81 -27.85
C ASN A 303 -4.64 4.69 -26.40
N LYS A 304 -3.92 3.60 -26.11
CA LYS A 304 -3.43 3.27 -24.76
C LYS A 304 -2.54 4.35 -24.14
N ASP A 305 -1.67 4.98 -24.92
CA ASP A 305 -0.79 6.02 -24.39
C ASP A 305 -1.56 7.29 -24.02
N LYS A 306 -2.51 7.73 -24.86
CA LYS A 306 -3.37 8.88 -24.54
C LYS A 306 -4.28 8.61 -23.34
N VAL A 307 -4.83 7.40 -23.22
CA VAL A 307 -5.64 7.00 -22.06
C VAL A 307 -4.80 7.02 -20.78
N ARG A 308 -3.55 6.55 -20.83
CA ARG A 308 -2.63 6.60 -19.68
C ARG A 308 -2.30 8.05 -19.29
N ASP A 309 -1.98 8.90 -20.27
CA ASP A 309 -1.64 10.29 -20.01
C ASP A 309 -2.83 11.06 -19.41
N GLU A 310 -4.04 10.81 -19.91
CA GLU A 310 -5.26 11.39 -19.37
C GLU A 310 -5.60 10.83 -17.98
N GLY A 311 -5.40 9.53 -17.76
CA GLY A 311 -5.50 8.92 -16.44
C GLY A 311 -4.54 9.56 -15.43
N ALA A 312 -3.31 9.86 -15.84
CA ALA A 312 -2.34 10.56 -15.00
C ALA A 312 -2.76 12.02 -14.71
N ASN A 313 -3.39 12.71 -15.67
CA ASN A 313 -3.97 14.05 -15.43
C ASN A 313 -5.06 13.98 -14.36
N ALA A 314 -6.04 13.09 -14.53
CA ALA A 314 -7.15 12.95 -13.60
C ALA A 314 -6.70 12.56 -12.18
N VAL A 315 -5.74 11.63 -12.06
CA VAL A 315 -5.19 11.27 -10.75
C VAL A 315 -4.36 12.39 -10.15
N SER A 316 -3.65 13.20 -10.95
CA SER A 316 -2.94 14.38 -10.47
C SER A 316 -3.90 15.43 -9.91
N GLU A 317 -5.05 15.65 -10.53
CA GLU A 317 -6.12 16.53 -10.02
C GLU A 317 -6.68 15.99 -8.70
N LEU A 318 -6.90 14.67 -8.60
CA LEU A 318 -7.31 14.01 -7.36
C LEU A 318 -6.29 14.20 -6.24
N VAL A 319 -5.00 14.04 -6.54
CA VAL A 319 -3.90 14.29 -5.59
C VAL A 319 -3.90 15.73 -5.09
N GLN A 320 -4.19 16.72 -5.95
CA GLN A 320 -4.30 18.12 -5.53
C GLN A 320 -5.48 18.35 -4.57
N GLN A 321 -6.62 17.72 -4.80
CA GLN A 321 -7.78 17.78 -3.90
C GLN A 321 -7.45 17.15 -2.54
N VAL A 322 -6.84 15.97 -2.55
CA VAL A 322 -6.38 15.25 -1.35
C VAL A 322 -5.33 16.05 -0.57
N ARG A 323 -4.38 16.67 -1.27
CA ARG A 323 -3.38 17.58 -0.67
C ARG A 323 -4.07 18.71 0.09
N ALA A 324 -5.11 19.32 -0.48
CA ALA A 324 -5.85 20.39 0.17
C ALA A 324 -6.58 19.92 1.44
N THR A 325 -7.08 18.68 1.49
CA THR A 325 -7.62 18.05 2.71
C THR A 325 -6.53 17.87 3.75
N GLN A 326 -5.42 17.21 3.40
CA GLN A 326 -4.33 16.93 4.35
C GLN A 326 -3.70 18.20 4.93
N CYS A 327 -3.61 19.30 4.16
CA CYS A 327 -3.13 20.60 4.65
C CYS A 327 -3.93 21.16 5.83
N ARG A 328 -5.19 20.76 6.03
CA ARG A 328 -6.03 21.24 7.16
C ARG A 328 -5.58 20.69 8.51
N HIS A 329 -4.87 19.57 8.51
CA HIS A 329 -4.48 18.85 9.73
C HIS A 329 -3.01 19.03 10.10
N GLY A 330 -2.21 19.63 9.20
CA GLY A 330 -0.77 19.79 9.37
C GLY A 330 -0.02 18.46 9.32
N GLY A 331 1.31 18.54 9.29
CA GLY A 331 2.17 17.36 9.24
C GLY A 331 2.36 16.78 7.83
N PRO A 332 3.28 15.82 7.69
CA PRO A 332 3.72 15.29 6.40
C PRO A 332 2.58 14.67 5.60
N ARG A 333 2.59 14.87 4.28
CA ARG A 333 1.52 14.46 3.36
C ARG A 333 1.90 13.20 2.61
N GLY A 334 1.28 12.09 3.00
CA GLY A 334 1.52 10.79 2.39
C GLY A 334 0.53 10.44 1.29
N TYR A 335 0.98 9.67 0.29
CA TYR A 335 0.13 9.06 -0.75
C TYR A 335 0.48 7.58 -0.91
N HIS A 336 -0.52 6.69 -0.91
CA HIS A 336 -0.30 5.25 -1.09
C HIS A 336 -0.80 4.79 -2.46
N PHE A 337 0.10 4.39 -3.36
CA PHE A 337 -0.26 4.01 -4.72
C PHE A 337 -0.46 2.49 -4.87
N PHE A 338 -1.66 2.09 -5.30
CA PHE A 338 -2.00 0.72 -5.69
C PHE A 338 -1.44 0.40 -7.08
N ASN A 339 -0.11 0.32 -7.22
CA ASN A 339 0.52 0.23 -8.54
C ASN A 339 0.57 -1.20 -9.10
N ALA A 340 0.44 -2.23 -8.25
CA ALA A 340 0.50 -3.65 -8.64
C ALA A 340 1.68 -3.99 -9.58
N ASN A 341 2.85 -3.42 -9.27
CA ASN A 341 4.09 -3.49 -10.04
C ASN A 341 4.14 -2.66 -11.33
N GLU A 342 3.17 -1.80 -11.66
CA GLU A 342 3.24 -0.95 -12.87
C GLU A 342 3.75 0.48 -12.57
N GLY A 343 4.91 0.81 -13.12
CA GLY A 343 5.63 2.05 -12.76
C GLY A 343 5.32 3.29 -13.61
N LYS A 344 4.92 3.13 -14.89
CA LYS A 344 4.84 4.27 -15.82
C LYS A 344 3.79 5.31 -15.40
N SER A 345 2.61 4.88 -15.00
CA SER A 345 1.55 5.81 -14.56
C SER A 345 1.92 6.53 -13.27
N VAL A 346 2.54 5.84 -12.31
CA VAL A 346 2.95 6.46 -11.03
C VAL A 346 3.96 7.58 -11.29
N SER A 347 4.98 7.34 -12.11
CA SER A 347 6.00 8.36 -12.42
C SER A 347 5.37 9.62 -13.03
N LEU A 348 4.45 9.45 -13.99
CA LEU A 348 3.72 10.58 -14.60
C LEU A 348 2.86 11.34 -13.59
N ILE A 349 2.23 10.64 -12.64
CA ILE A 349 1.43 11.26 -11.59
C ILE A 349 2.33 12.06 -10.65
N LEU A 350 3.44 11.49 -10.19
CA LEU A 350 4.40 12.16 -9.31
C LEU A 350 4.92 13.47 -9.92
N ASP A 351 5.26 13.44 -11.21
CA ASP A 351 5.71 14.62 -11.96
C ASP A 351 4.59 15.67 -12.09
N LYS A 352 3.40 15.27 -12.54
CA LYS A 352 2.27 16.20 -12.77
C LYS A 352 1.74 16.82 -11.46
N SER A 353 1.78 16.06 -10.37
CA SER A 353 1.32 16.52 -9.06
C SER A 353 2.38 17.32 -8.30
N ASN A 354 3.63 17.32 -8.75
CA ASN A 354 4.80 17.89 -8.07
C ASN A 354 5.06 17.29 -6.67
N ILE A 355 4.73 16.01 -6.45
CA ILE A 355 5.16 15.29 -5.23
C ILE A 355 6.68 15.14 -5.23
N VAL A 356 7.24 14.80 -6.40
CA VAL A 356 8.68 14.76 -6.64
C VAL A 356 9.12 16.07 -7.29
N PRO A 357 10.16 16.75 -6.81
CA PRO A 357 10.72 17.89 -7.51
C PRO A 357 11.32 17.44 -8.85
N GLY A 358 10.80 17.96 -9.97
CA GLY A 358 11.32 17.61 -11.29
C GLY A 358 12.82 17.89 -11.46
N PRO A 359 13.50 17.22 -12.41
CA PRO A 359 14.93 17.40 -12.65
C PRO A 359 15.22 18.87 -12.98
N GLY A 360 15.86 19.58 -12.04
CA GLY A 360 16.13 21.02 -12.13
C GLY A 360 15.50 21.87 -11.02
N ARG A 361 14.63 21.31 -10.17
CA ARG A 361 14.16 21.97 -8.94
C ARG A 361 14.84 21.35 -7.72
N CYS A 362 16.16 21.55 -7.60
CA CYS A 362 16.77 21.49 -6.28
C CYS A 362 16.03 22.54 -5.42
N SER A 363 15.41 22.09 -4.33
CA SER A 363 14.82 22.97 -3.34
C SER A 363 15.90 23.94 -2.87
N ASN A 364 15.68 25.23 -3.08
CA ASN A 364 16.54 26.30 -2.57
C ASN A 364 16.52 26.42 -1.02
N GLN A 365 16.12 25.36 -0.31
CA GLN A 365 16.15 25.28 1.16
C GLN A 365 17.47 24.68 1.69
N GLY A 366 18.38 24.24 0.82
CA GLY A 366 19.73 23.78 1.19
C GLY A 366 20.82 24.86 1.31
N ALA A 367 20.54 26.12 0.97
CA ALA A 367 21.56 27.18 0.91
C ALA A 367 21.83 27.90 2.25
N LEU A 368 21.55 27.26 3.39
CA LEU A 368 21.84 27.82 4.73
C LEU A 368 22.91 27.06 5.52
N PHE A 369 23.52 26.01 4.95
CA PHE A 369 24.76 25.44 5.49
C PHE A 369 25.95 25.94 4.69
N GLY A 370 26.76 26.75 5.37
CA GLY A 370 27.72 27.67 4.80
C GLY A 370 28.82 27.04 3.93
N CYS A 371 28.92 27.54 2.71
CA CYS A 371 30.16 27.56 1.97
C CYS A 371 30.82 28.92 2.28
N ARG A 372 31.81 28.93 3.18
CA ARG A 372 32.69 30.10 3.33
C ARG A 372 33.51 30.19 2.05
N SER A 373 33.27 31.23 1.27
CA SER A 373 34.17 31.66 0.20
C SER A 373 35.53 31.99 0.81
N THR A 374 36.57 31.23 0.44
CA THR A 374 37.94 31.69 0.56
C THR A 374 38.37 32.20 -0.81
N ASP A 375 37.96 33.42 -1.14
CA ASP A 375 38.69 34.24 -2.10
C ASP A 375 39.75 35.01 -1.32
N SER A 376 41.00 34.53 -1.40
CA SER A 376 42.18 35.32 -1.06
C SER A 376 42.99 35.51 -2.33
N ALA A 377 43.01 36.74 -2.80
CA ALA A 377 43.90 37.24 -3.83
C ALA A 377 45.38 37.11 -3.45
N ALA A 378 46.22 36.87 -4.47
CA ALA A 378 47.61 37.32 -4.60
C ALA A 378 48.00 37.09 -6.08
N THR A 379 48.15 38.16 -6.88
CA THR A 379 49.44 38.70 -7.37
C THR A 379 50.45 37.66 -7.80
#